data_AF-A0A5B9VZ71-F1
#
_entry.id   AF-A0A5B9VZ71-F1
#
_cell.length_a   1.000
_cell.length_b   1.000
_cell.length_c   1.000
_cell.angle_alpha   90.00
_cell.angle_beta   90.00
_cell.angle_gamma   90.00
#
_symmetry.space_group_name_H-M   'P 1'
#
loop_
_entity.id
_entity.type
_entity.pdbx_description
1 polymer ?
#
loop_
_entity_poly.entity_id
_entity_poly.type
_entity_poly.pdbx_seq_one_letter_code
_entity_poly.pdbx_strand_id
1 'polypeptide(L)'
;MEPGRAGSEARESLTLELKSLRWPSPGSETMDQPSCPECASLLDLNQPDEESPGEFLAICSSCRLWYLLGGPSEEGEMLLLELPSLAAVLKMARGSEQGGSGRRVPGRARNPRAR
;
A
#
# COMPACT_ATOMS: atom_id res chain seq x y z
N MET A 1 41.77 14.96 3.45
CA MET A 1 40.41 15.46 3.18
C MET A 1 39.83 14.61 2.07
N GLU A 2 39.02 13.61 2.41
CA GLU A 2 38.29 12.81 1.42
C GLU A 2 36.84 13.31 1.35
N PRO A 3 36.24 13.45 0.15
CA PRO A 3 34.86 13.85 0.01
C PRO A 3 33.93 12.68 0.39
N GLY A 4 33.02 12.94 1.33
CA GLY A 4 32.01 12.00 1.76
C GLY A 4 31.12 11.55 0.60
N ARG A 5 30.97 10.23 0.45
CA ARG A 5 30.00 9.64 -0.47
C ARG A 5 28.60 10.05 -0.02
N ALA A 6 27.93 10.87 -0.82
CA ALA A 6 26.50 11.09 -0.73
C ALA A 6 25.79 9.74 -0.95
N GLY A 7 25.30 9.14 0.13
CA GLY A 7 24.41 7.99 0.05
C GLY A 7 23.11 8.43 -0.60
N SER A 8 22.83 7.94 -1.80
CA SER A 8 21.53 8.12 -2.43
C SER A 8 20.56 7.19 -1.71
N GLU A 9 19.70 7.73 -0.84
CA GLU A 9 18.61 6.98 -0.24
C GLU A 9 17.65 6.55 -1.36
N ALA A 10 17.60 5.26 -1.63
CA ALA A 10 16.63 4.71 -2.57
C ALA A 10 15.24 4.93 -1.96
N ARG A 11 14.44 5.78 -2.61
CA ARG A 11 13.03 5.95 -2.26
C ARG A 11 12.23 4.86 -2.94
N GLU A 12 11.69 3.93 -2.17
CA GLU A 12 10.66 3.01 -2.65
C GLU A 12 9.30 3.69 -2.59
N SER A 13 8.53 3.58 -3.67
CA SER A 13 7.19 4.14 -3.78
C SER A 13 6.13 3.03 -3.76
N LEU A 14 5.04 3.30 -3.06
CA LEU A 14 3.81 2.50 -3.10
C LEU A 14 2.84 3.16 -4.07
N THR A 15 2.32 2.38 -5.02
CA THR A 15 1.17 2.79 -5.82
C THR A 15 -0.07 2.22 -5.17
N LEU A 16 -1.02 3.09 -4.86
CA LEU A 16 -2.33 2.71 -4.35
C LEU A 16 -3.36 2.89 -5.46
N GLU A 17 -4.33 1.98 -5.53
CA GLU A 17 -5.47 2.14 -6.42
C GLU A 17 -6.58 2.94 -5.73
N LEU A 18 -6.98 4.04 -6.36
CA LEU A 18 -8.11 4.85 -5.96
C LEU A 18 -9.32 4.46 -6.81
N LYS A 19 -10.40 4.07 -6.14
CA LYS A 19 -11.68 3.71 -6.77
C LYS A 19 -12.72 4.72 -6.27
N SER A 20 -13.64 5.15 -7.14
CA SER A 20 -14.76 6.01 -6.73
C SER A 20 -16.02 5.19 -6.52
N LEU A 21 -16.78 5.53 -5.48
CA LEU A 21 -18.07 4.93 -5.20
C LEU A 21 -19.10 6.03 -4.97
N ARG A 22 -20.26 5.86 -5.59
CA ARG A 22 -21.42 6.69 -5.25
C ARG A 22 -22.01 6.19 -3.95
N TRP A 23 -22.00 7.07 -2.97
CA TRP A 23 -22.60 6.82 -1.68
C TRP A 23 -23.86 7.65 -1.55
N PRO A 24 -24.98 7.09 -1.08
CA PRO A 24 -26.17 7.91 -0.86
C PRO A 24 -25.86 9.04 0.12
N SER A 25 -26.30 10.24 -0.22
CA SER A 25 -25.99 11.46 0.53
C SER A 25 -26.35 11.32 2.01
N PRO A 26 -25.57 11.95 2.92
CA PRO A 26 -25.94 12.02 4.34
C PRO A 26 -27.32 12.69 4.45
N GLY A 27 -28.34 11.93 4.86
CA GLY A 27 -29.74 12.39 4.92
C GLY A 27 -30.76 11.44 4.29
N SER A 28 -30.31 10.42 3.54
CA SER A 28 -31.19 9.28 3.25
C SER A 28 -31.37 8.44 4.52
N GLU A 29 -32.61 8.15 4.90
CA GLU A 29 -32.96 7.40 6.13
C GLU A 29 -32.43 5.94 6.10
N THR A 30 -31.90 5.51 4.96
CA THR A 30 -31.21 4.23 4.76
C THR A 30 -29.74 4.51 4.43
N MET A 31 -28.85 4.42 5.42
CA MET A 31 -27.41 4.29 5.17
C MET A 31 -27.17 2.93 4.49
N ASP A 32 -27.31 2.87 3.17
CA ASP A 32 -27.05 1.65 2.40
C ASP A 32 -25.56 1.34 2.48
N GLN A 33 -25.17 0.28 3.18
CA GLN A 33 -23.79 -0.17 3.37
C GLN A 33 -23.05 -0.35 2.01
N PRO A 34 -21.75 0.01 1.87
CA PRO A 34 -21.13 0.03 0.55
C PRO A 34 -20.82 -1.37 0.09
N SER A 35 -20.89 -1.58 -1.22
CA SER A 35 -20.49 -2.84 -1.81
C SER A 35 -19.00 -2.82 -2.16
N CYS A 36 -18.32 -3.93 -1.90
CA CYS A 36 -16.92 -4.15 -2.29
C CYS A 36 -16.80 -4.09 -3.82
N PRO A 37 -15.86 -3.31 -4.38
CA PRO A 37 -15.71 -3.21 -5.83
C PRO A 37 -15.25 -4.51 -6.49
N GLU A 38 -14.62 -5.42 -5.73
CA GLU A 38 -14.07 -6.67 -6.26
C GLU A 38 -15.09 -7.82 -6.31
N CYS A 39 -16.03 -7.86 -5.36
CA CYS A 39 -16.94 -9.02 -5.20
C CYS A 39 -18.39 -8.65 -4.91
N ALA A 40 -18.73 -7.36 -4.88
CA ALA A 40 -20.05 -6.83 -4.57
C ALA A 40 -20.64 -7.21 -3.19
N SER A 41 -19.86 -7.84 -2.30
CA SER A 41 -20.28 -8.08 -0.91
C SER A 41 -20.31 -6.78 -0.11
N LEU A 42 -21.18 -6.68 0.89
CA LEU A 42 -21.24 -5.51 1.78
C LEU A 42 -19.93 -5.34 2.55
N LEU A 43 -19.50 -4.08 2.71
CA LEU A 43 -18.30 -3.68 3.43
C LEU A 43 -18.63 -3.36 4.89
N ASP A 44 -17.91 -3.97 5.82
CA ASP A 44 -18.01 -3.65 7.24
C ASP A 44 -17.27 -2.33 7.52
N LEU A 45 -18.01 -1.30 7.92
CA LEU A 45 -17.49 0.05 8.17
C LEU A 45 -17.12 0.23 9.64
N ASN A 46 -15.95 0.81 9.87
CA ASN A 46 -15.46 1.21 11.18
C ASN A 46 -15.00 2.67 11.12
N GLN A 47 -15.40 3.48 12.10
CA GLN A 47 -15.03 4.89 12.22
C GLN A 47 -13.90 4.98 13.26
N PRO A 48 -12.62 5.10 12.84
CA PRO A 48 -11.48 4.96 13.74
C PRO A 48 -11.12 6.26 14.49
N ASP A 49 -11.52 7.42 13.97
CA ASP A 49 -11.07 8.74 14.43
C ASP A 49 -12.25 9.70 14.61
N GLU A 50 -12.69 9.91 15.85
CA GLU A 50 -13.83 10.77 16.16
C GLU A 50 -13.66 12.22 15.66
N GLU A 51 -12.42 12.68 15.46
CA GLU A 51 -12.13 14.03 14.93
C GLU A 51 -12.38 14.13 13.41
N SER A 52 -12.40 12.99 12.72
CA SER A 52 -12.57 12.84 11.27
C SER A 52 -13.78 11.93 10.93
N PRO A 53 -15.02 12.35 11.23
CA PRO A 53 -16.21 11.49 11.12
C PRO A 53 -16.57 11.09 9.67
N GLY A 54 -15.98 11.75 8.67
CA GLY A 54 -16.13 11.41 7.26
C GLY A 54 -15.18 10.33 6.76
N GLU A 55 -14.24 9.89 7.59
CA GLU A 55 -13.25 8.87 7.24
C GLU A 55 -13.60 7.53 7.90
N PHE A 56 -13.67 6.47 7.07
CA PHE A 56 -14.02 5.14 7.52
C PHE A 56 -13.00 4.12 7.04
N LEU A 57 -12.71 3.15 7.90
CA LEU A 57 -12.04 1.93 7.51
C LEU A 57 -13.09 0.88 7.12
N ALA A 58 -13.05 0.42 5.89
CA ALA A 58 -13.92 -0.64 5.40
C ALA A 58 -13.17 -1.96 5.24
N ILE A 59 -13.83 -3.05 5.62
CA ILE A 59 -13.32 -4.40 5.47
C ILE A 59 -14.32 -5.22 4.65
N CYS A 60 -13.84 -5.84 3.58
CA CYS A 60 -14.63 -6.84 2.87
C CYS A 60 -14.44 -8.21 3.53
N SER A 61 -15.48 -8.76 4.14
CA SER A 61 -15.42 -10.09 4.77
C SER A 61 -15.18 -11.23 3.75
N SER A 62 -15.63 -11.05 2.50
CA SER A 62 -15.47 -12.02 1.40
C SER A 62 -14.06 -12.03 0.81
N CYS A 63 -13.56 -10.89 0.32
CA CYS A 63 -12.23 -10.79 -0.31
C CYS A 63 -11.10 -10.52 0.69
N ARG A 64 -11.43 -10.17 1.94
CA ARG A 64 -10.47 -9.81 3.00
C ARG A 64 -9.62 -8.58 2.67
N LEU A 65 -10.05 -7.78 1.70
CA LEU A 65 -9.44 -6.51 1.33
C LEU A 65 -9.89 -5.39 2.27
N TRP A 66 -9.00 -4.43 2.47
CA TRP A 66 -9.17 -3.30 3.35
C TRP A 66 -9.19 -2.04 2.50
N TYR A 67 -10.10 -1.13 2.81
CA TYR A 67 -10.23 0.14 2.12
C TYR A 67 -10.31 1.28 3.12
N LEU A 68 -9.69 2.40 2.78
CA LEU A 68 -9.95 3.69 3.43
C LEU A 68 -10.99 4.44 2.60
N LEU A 69 -12.07 4.86 3.27
CA LEU A 69 -13.13 5.66 2.68
C LEU A 69 -12.99 7.09 3.18
N GLY A 70 -13.14 8.03 2.27
CA GLY A 70 -13.17 9.45 2.59
C GLY A 70 -13.43 10.27 1.34
N GLY A 71 -13.70 11.56 1.48
CA GLY A 71 -13.94 12.43 0.33
C GLY A 71 -14.80 13.65 0.68
N PRO A 72 -14.83 14.65 -0.21
CA PRO A 72 -15.60 15.86 0.02
C PRO A 72 -17.09 15.53 0.10
N SER A 73 -17.73 15.92 1.21
CA SER A 73 -19.15 15.66 1.45
C SER A 73 -20.11 16.39 0.48
N GLU A 74 -19.59 17.25 -0.40
CA GLU A 74 -20.38 18.19 -1.18
C GLU A 74 -21.01 17.57 -2.43
N GLU A 75 -20.45 16.48 -2.98
CA GLU A 75 -20.90 15.90 -4.26
C GLU A 75 -21.51 14.49 -4.13
N GLY A 76 -21.60 13.93 -2.92
CA GLY A 76 -22.12 12.58 -2.69
C GLY A 76 -21.24 11.46 -3.27
N GLU A 77 -20.01 11.79 -3.66
CA GLU A 77 -19.01 10.81 -4.09
C GLU A 77 -18.04 10.54 -2.94
N MET A 78 -17.91 9.28 -2.57
CA MET A 78 -16.86 8.84 -1.65
C MET A 78 -15.73 8.18 -2.44
N LEU A 79 -14.51 8.49 -2.06
CA LEU A 79 -13.33 7.82 -2.56
C LEU A 79 -13.07 6.58 -1.71
N LEU A 80 -12.68 5.51 -2.39
CA LEU A 80 -12.34 4.24 -1.81
C LEU A 80 -10.89 3.93 -2.19
N LEU A 81 -10.00 3.98 -1.21
CA LEU A 81 -8.57 3.73 -1.39
C LEU A 81 -8.25 2.32 -0.91
N GLU A 82 -7.80 1.44 -1.80
CA GLU A 82 -7.39 0.09 -1.42
C GLU A 82 -6.08 0.13 -0.63
N LEU A 83 -6.09 -0.48 0.56
CA LEU A 83 -4.93 -0.52 1.46
C LEU A 83 -4.03 -1.71 1.13
N PRO A 84 -2.70 -1.53 1.13
CA PRO A 84 -1.77 -2.60 0.82
C PRO A 84 -1.78 -3.65 1.92
N SER A 85 -1.60 -4.92 1.54
CA SER A 85 -1.38 -5.99 2.51
C SER A 85 -0.04 -5.81 3.23
N LEU A 86 0.06 -6.33 4.46
CA LEU A 86 1.32 -6.37 5.21
C LEU A 86 2.44 -7.05 4.41
N ALA A 87 2.14 -8.09 3.64
CA ALA A 87 3.13 -8.77 2.81
C ALA A 87 3.70 -7.86 1.70
N ALA A 88 2.85 -7.03 1.08
CA ALA A 88 3.29 -6.04 0.10
C ALA A 88 4.18 -4.97 0.74
N VAL A 89 3.79 -4.47 1.92
CA VAL A 89 4.58 -3.50 2.70
C VAL A 89 5.96 -4.07 3.05
N LEU A 90 6.01 -5.30 3.58
CA LEU A 90 7.26 -5.95 3.97
C LEU A 90 8.17 -6.27 2.77
N LYS A 91 7.60 -6.59 1.60
CA LYS A 91 8.37 -6.86 0.39
C LYS A 91 9.17 -5.64 -0.04
N MET A 92 8.61 -4.44 0.06
CA MET A 92 9.33 -3.21 -0.27
C MET A 92 10.38 -2.93 0.80
N ALA A 93 10.00 -2.93 2.08
CA ALA A 93 10.97 -2.69 3.17
C ALA A 93 12.26 -3.55 3.07
N ARG A 94 12.16 -4.77 2.54
CA ARG A 94 13.30 -5.67 2.29
C ARG A 94 14.03 -5.45 0.96
N GLY A 95 13.36 -4.91 -0.06
CA GLY A 95 13.94 -4.58 -1.38
C GLY A 95 15.04 -3.53 -1.31
N SER A 96 14.97 -2.65 -0.30
CA SER A 96 15.99 -1.65 0.03
C SER A 96 17.35 -2.23 0.49
N GLU A 97 17.43 -3.51 0.90
CA GLU A 97 18.66 -4.08 1.51
C GLU A 97 19.61 -4.78 0.52
N GLN A 98 19.21 -5.02 -0.74
CA GLN A 98 20.00 -5.83 -1.70
C GLN A 98 20.93 -5.04 -2.63
N GLY A 99 21.11 -3.73 -2.43
CA GLY A 99 22.04 -2.90 -3.20
C GLY A 99 23.53 -3.06 -2.87
N GLY A 100 23.90 -3.99 -1.98
CA GLY A 100 25.21 -3.99 -1.32
C GLY A 100 26.00 -5.30 -1.34
N SER A 101 26.14 -6.04 -2.46
CA SER A 101 27.21 -7.05 -2.53
C SER A 101 27.55 -7.48 -3.95
N GLY A 102 28.41 -6.70 -4.60
CA GLY A 102 29.07 -7.06 -5.85
C GLY A 102 30.59 -6.86 -5.76
N ARG A 103 31.24 -7.27 -4.67
CA ARG A 103 32.71 -7.37 -4.63
C ARG A 103 33.13 -8.48 -5.60
N ARG A 104 33.44 -8.11 -6.85
CA ARG A 104 34.28 -8.95 -7.71
C ARG A 104 35.64 -9.07 -7.03
N VAL A 105 35.96 -10.24 -6.51
CA VAL A 105 37.34 -10.58 -6.12
C VAL A 105 38.06 -10.98 -7.41
N PRO A 106 39.10 -10.25 -7.85
CA PRO A 106 39.98 -10.72 -8.91
C PRO A 106 41.11 -11.51 -8.25
N GLY A 107 41.17 -12.81 -8.52
CA GLY A 107 42.35 -13.61 -8.20
C GLY A 107 42.04 -15.09 -8.14
N ARG A 108 42.89 -16.00 -8.60
CA ARG A 108 44.17 -15.90 -9.30
C ARG A 108 44.41 -17.33 -9.81
N ALA A 109 44.91 -17.47 -11.03
CA ALA A 109 45.21 -18.74 -11.67
C ALA A 109 46.02 -19.70 -10.76
N ARG A 110 45.68 -21.00 -10.78
CA ARG A 110 46.64 -22.09 -10.53
C ARG A 110 46.44 -23.23 -11.52
N ASN A 111 47.45 -23.36 -12.36
CA ASN A 111 47.70 -24.40 -13.34
C ASN A 111 48.14 -25.70 -12.63
N PRO A 112 47.54 -26.88 -12.90
CA PRO A 112 48.10 -28.15 -12.46
C PRO A 112 48.80 -28.84 -13.64
N ARG A 113 50.10 -28.56 -13.81
CA ARG A 113 51.04 -29.49 -14.46
C ARG A 113 52.04 -29.98 -13.42
N ALA A 114 51.76 -31.15 -12.88
CA ALA A 114 52.68 -32.14 -12.32
C ALA A 114 51.77 -33.34 -11.99
N ARG A 115 51.85 -34.49 -12.66
CA ARG A 115 53.04 -35.33 -12.79
C ARG A 115 52.83 -36.32 -13.93
#